data_AF-A0A2V6PLB4-F1
#
_entry.id   AF-A0A2V6PLB4-F1
#
_cell.length_a   1.000
_cell.length_b   1.000
_cell.length_c   1.000
_cell.angle_alpha   90.00
_cell.angle_beta   90.00
_cell.angle_gamma   90.00
#
_symmetry.space_group_name_H-M   'P 1'
#
loop_
_entity.id
_entity.type
_entity.pdbx_description
1 polymer ?
#
loop_
_entity_poly.entity_id
_entity_poly.type
_entity_poly.pdbx_seq_one_letter_code
_entity_poly.pdbx_strand_id
1 'polypeptide(L)'
;SDKVPWPMYAVDGQVNMTYNYFPQRDVPAKKEIDANRGWTQVAHKQTELSSQRSMETDLIYTWGTMAHTSGKNPYGLNVLWGDGHVKFSTTKAAFDPKLWGGTGPNPTSETPGDNETKWRTIVSLLRP
;
A
#
# COMPACT_ATOMS: atom_id res chain seq x y z
N SER A 1 4.49 -26.51 -12.26
CA SER A 1 3.49 -25.47 -11.93
C SER A 1 4.12 -24.17 -12.33
N ASP A 2 3.61 -23.60 -13.41
CA ASP A 2 4.17 -22.37 -13.97
C ASP A 2 3.88 -21.26 -12.98
N LYS A 3 4.94 -20.78 -12.32
CA LYS A 3 4.87 -19.58 -11.51
C LYS A 3 4.41 -18.48 -12.45
N VAL A 4 3.25 -17.90 -12.19
CA VAL A 4 2.89 -16.61 -12.77
C VAL A 4 3.05 -15.57 -11.66
N PRO A 5 4.26 -15.04 -11.45
CA PRO A 5 4.46 -13.93 -10.54
C PRO A 5 4.13 -12.66 -11.30
N TRP A 6 3.13 -11.98 -10.76
CA TRP A 6 3.22 -10.59 -10.34
C TRP A 6 3.99 -9.58 -11.20
N PRO A 7 3.36 -8.49 -11.69
CA PRO A 7 1.95 -8.23 -11.96
C PRO A 7 1.58 -8.82 -13.33
N MET A 8 0.80 -9.91 -13.39
CA MET A 8 0.24 -10.40 -14.67
C MET A 8 -0.87 -11.45 -14.45
N TYR A 9 -1.77 -11.52 -15.42
CA TYR A 9 -2.87 -12.47 -15.50
C TYR A 9 -2.64 -13.45 -16.67
N ALA A 10 -2.84 -14.76 -16.44
CA ALA A 10 -2.52 -15.81 -17.42
C ALA A 10 -3.72 -16.40 -18.18
N VAL A 11 -4.95 -15.88 -18.00
CA VAL A 11 -6.15 -16.46 -18.65
C VAL A 11 -7.15 -15.36 -19.02
N ASP A 12 -6.82 -14.43 -19.95
CA ASP A 12 -7.72 -13.42 -20.61
C ASP A 12 -7.23 -11.94 -20.60
N GLY A 13 -5.94 -11.66 -20.37
CA GLY A 13 -5.32 -10.39 -20.81
C GLY A 13 -5.67 -9.09 -20.06
N GLN A 14 -6.33 -9.13 -18.89
CA GLN A 14 -6.54 -7.91 -18.10
C GLN A 14 -5.36 -7.63 -17.15
N VAL A 15 -4.69 -6.51 -17.37
CA VAL A 15 -3.78 -5.91 -16.39
C VAL A 15 -4.56 -4.84 -15.63
N ASN A 16 -4.99 -5.14 -14.40
CA ASN A 16 -5.51 -4.11 -13.50
C ASN A 16 -4.33 -3.31 -12.93
N MET A 17 -3.78 -2.39 -13.73
CA MET A 17 -2.94 -1.30 -13.25
C MET A 17 -3.87 -0.20 -12.71
N THR A 18 -4.41 -0.40 -11.51
CA THR A 18 -4.99 0.72 -10.77
C THR A 18 -3.84 1.64 -10.38
N TYR A 19 -3.83 2.88 -10.87
CA TYR A 19 -2.88 3.90 -10.43
C TYR A 19 -2.97 4.01 -8.90
N ASN A 20 -1.94 3.57 -8.16
CA ASN A 20 -1.85 3.76 -6.71
C ASN A 20 -1.37 5.20 -6.41
N TYR A 21 -2.07 6.20 -6.95
CA TYR A 21 -1.77 7.59 -6.68
C TYR A 21 -2.68 8.10 -5.57
N PHE A 22 -2.11 8.27 -4.39
CA PHE A 22 -2.78 8.73 -3.19
C PHE A 22 -1.95 9.78 -2.46
N PRO A 23 -1.86 11.01 -3.00
CA PRO A 23 -1.08 12.08 -2.40
C PRO A 23 -1.70 12.50 -1.07
N GLN A 24 -0.87 12.58 -0.04
CA GLN A 24 -1.30 12.85 1.33
C GLN A 24 -0.70 14.15 1.84
N ARG A 25 -1.53 14.90 2.60
CA ARG A 25 -1.06 16.01 3.43
C ARG A 25 -0.90 15.55 4.87
N ASP A 26 -0.11 16.27 5.66
CA ASP A 26 0.11 15.93 7.08
C ASP A 26 -0.96 16.54 7.99
N VAL A 27 -2.22 16.30 7.65
CA VAL A 27 -3.39 16.77 8.41
C VAL A 27 -4.29 15.57 8.68
N PRO A 28 -4.66 15.28 9.94
CA PRO A 28 -5.55 14.16 10.29
C PRO A 28 -6.85 14.18 9.49
N ALA A 29 -7.39 12.98 9.21
CA ALA A 29 -8.67 12.83 8.53
C ALA A 29 -9.80 13.58 9.26
N LYS A 30 -10.80 14.06 8.51
CA LYS A 30 -11.91 14.85 9.08
C LYS A 30 -12.83 14.03 9.99
N LYS A 31 -13.01 12.75 9.67
CA LYS A 31 -13.82 11.83 10.49
C LYS A 31 -12.95 11.31 11.63
N GLU A 32 -13.46 11.41 12.86
CA GLU A 32 -12.73 10.98 14.06
C GLU A 32 -12.29 9.52 13.99
N ILE A 33 -13.16 8.63 13.51
CA ILE A 33 -12.82 7.21 13.36
C ILE A 33 -11.63 6.97 12.41
N ASP A 34 -11.49 7.78 11.36
CA ASP A 34 -10.39 7.68 10.40
C ASP A 34 -9.12 8.33 10.96
N ALA A 35 -9.27 9.46 11.67
CA ALA A 35 -8.15 10.10 12.38
C ALA A 35 -7.56 9.16 13.45
N ASN A 36 -8.41 8.42 14.17
CA ASN A 36 -8.00 7.43 15.17
C ASN A 36 -7.29 6.22 14.54
N ARG A 37 -7.46 5.98 13.23
CA ARG A 37 -6.66 5.01 12.45
C ARG A 37 -5.32 5.57 11.97
N GLY A 38 -5.01 6.83 12.30
CA GLY A 38 -3.81 7.53 11.84
C GLY A 38 -3.88 8.02 10.39
N TRP A 39 -5.07 8.00 9.78
CA TRP A 39 -5.26 8.44 8.40
C TRP A 39 -5.17 9.95 8.30
N THR A 40 -4.57 10.40 7.20
CA THR A 40 -4.54 11.82 6.85
C THR A 40 -5.37 12.11 5.62
N GLN A 41 -5.59 13.40 5.40
CA GLN A 41 -6.33 13.91 4.26
C GLN A 41 -5.51 13.80 2.97
N VAL A 42 -6.23 13.74 1.84
CA VAL A 42 -5.64 13.83 0.51
C VAL A 42 -5.08 15.23 0.30
N ALA A 43 -3.89 15.33 -0.29
CA ALA A 43 -3.34 16.58 -0.76
C ALA A 43 -3.92 16.91 -2.15
N HIS A 44 -4.44 18.12 -2.31
CA HIS A 44 -5.05 18.58 -3.57
C HIS A 44 -4.12 19.48 -4.40
N LYS A 45 -3.02 19.94 -3.81
CA LYS A 45 -2.01 20.78 -4.47
C LYS A 45 -0.63 20.42 -3.94
N GLN A 46 0.40 20.72 -4.75
CA GLN A 46 1.78 20.38 -4.42
C GLN A 46 2.24 20.94 -3.07
N THR A 47 1.79 22.15 -2.69
CA THR A 47 2.14 22.78 -1.41
C THR A 47 1.52 22.12 -0.18
N GLU A 48 0.64 21.15 -0.36
CA GLU A 48 0.06 20.35 0.72
C GLU A 48 0.80 19.01 0.91
N LEU A 49 1.69 18.64 0.01
CA LEU A 49 2.46 17.39 0.12
C LEU A 49 3.38 17.43 1.34
N SER A 50 3.53 16.28 1.99
CA SER A 50 4.45 16.10 3.11
C SER A 50 5.50 15.05 2.80
N SER A 51 6.76 15.35 3.08
CA SER A 51 7.87 14.38 2.96
C SER A 51 7.70 13.16 3.85
N GLN A 52 6.84 13.23 4.87
CA GLN A 52 6.56 12.14 5.81
C GLN A 52 5.41 11.24 5.35
N ARG A 53 4.80 11.53 4.19
CA ARG A 53 3.62 10.82 3.69
C ARG A 53 3.86 10.30 2.28
N SER A 54 3.39 9.09 2.03
CA SER A 54 3.47 8.47 0.72
C SER A 54 2.51 9.14 -0.26
N MET A 55 2.89 9.16 -1.52
CA MET A 55 2.04 9.52 -2.66
C MET A 55 1.73 8.30 -3.52
N GLU A 56 2.69 7.39 -3.65
CA GLU A 56 2.54 6.18 -4.46
C GLU A 56 3.38 5.05 -3.87
N THR A 57 2.96 3.81 -4.09
CA THR A 57 3.65 2.61 -3.63
C THR A 57 3.72 1.58 -4.74
N ASP A 58 4.58 0.58 -4.58
CA ASP A 58 4.37 -0.71 -5.25
C ASP A 58 2.94 -1.21 -4.99
N LEU A 59 2.47 -2.14 -5.82
CA LEU A 59 1.12 -2.67 -5.69
C LEU A 59 0.91 -3.30 -4.28
N ILE A 60 -0.20 -2.91 -3.65
CA ILE A 60 -0.67 -3.46 -2.38
C ILE A 60 -1.93 -4.26 -2.71
N TYR A 61 -1.81 -5.59 -2.81
CA TYR A 61 -2.92 -6.46 -3.20
C TYR A 61 -3.13 -7.60 -2.19
N THR A 62 -2.21 -8.56 -2.14
CA THR A 62 -2.13 -9.62 -1.10
C THR A 62 -0.71 -9.74 -0.55
N TRP A 63 -0.53 -10.50 0.53
CA TRP A 63 0.78 -10.72 1.12
C TRP A 63 1.71 -11.52 0.19
N GLY A 64 1.23 -12.67 -0.29
CA GLY A 64 2.01 -13.58 -1.14
C GLY A 64 2.32 -13.00 -2.52
N THR A 65 1.73 -11.86 -2.83
CA THR A 65 1.93 -11.14 -4.07
C THR A 65 2.91 -9.98 -3.97
N MET A 66 3.33 -9.54 -2.78
CA MET A 66 4.27 -8.42 -2.69
C MET A 66 5.58 -8.69 -3.44
N ALA A 67 6.04 -7.68 -4.20
CA ALA A 67 7.20 -7.81 -5.07
C ALA A 67 8.51 -8.05 -4.30
N HIS A 68 8.67 -7.40 -3.14
CA HIS A 68 9.91 -7.46 -2.36
C HIS A 68 9.80 -8.42 -1.19
N THR A 69 10.48 -9.56 -1.31
CA THR A 69 10.51 -10.59 -0.26
C THR A 69 11.94 -10.91 0.17
N SER A 70 12.11 -11.26 1.44
CA SER A 70 13.33 -11.84 2.02
C SER A 70 12.95 -13.17 2.67
N GLY A 71 13.58 -14.28 2.24
CA GLY A 71 13.28 -15.60 2.78
C GLY A 71 11.82 -16.03 2.65
N LYS A 72 11.14 -15.67 1.54
CA LYS A 72 9.69 -15.86 1.28
C LYS A 72 8.75 -15.02 2.15
N ASN A 73 9.27 -14.11 2.96
CA ASN A 73 8.47 -13.13 3.69
C ASN A 73 8.58 -11.77 3.00
N PRO A 74 7.48 -11.11 2.67
CA PRO A 74 7.47 -9.72 2.27
C PRO A 74 8.25 -8.84 3.24
N TYR A 75 9.07 -7.97 2.68
CA TYR A 75 10.12 -7.29 3.44
C TYR A 75 10.04 -5.76 3.31
N GLY A 76 9.26 -5.25 2.36
CA GLY A 76 9.07 -3.81 2.20
C GLY A 76 8.31 -3.46 0.92
N LEU A 77 8.14 -2.16 0.71
CA LEU A 77 7.57 -1.56 -0.50
C LEU A 77 8.48 -0.43 -0.95
N ASN A 78 8.65 -0.23 -2.25
CA ASN A 78 9.07 1.07 -2.75
C ASN A 78 7.92 2.05 -2.58
N VAL A 79 8.26 3.24 -2.11
CA VAL A 79 7.30 4.30 -1.81
C VAL A 79 7.83 5.61 -2.36
N LEU A 80 7.03 6.29 -3.18
CA LEU A 80 7.22 7.67 -3.57
C LEU A 80 6.68 8.57 -2.44
N TRP A 81 7.53 9.44 -1.90
CA TRP A 81 7.20 10.35 -0.81
C TRP A 81 6.80 11.73 -1.31
N GLY A 82 6.09 12.51 -0.49
CA GLY A 82 5.64 13.86 -0.87
C GLY A 82 6.74 14.87 -1.21
N ASP A 83 8.01 14.55 -0.93
CA ASP A 83 9.18 15.33 -1.38
C ASP A 83 9.72 14.91 -2.76
N GLY A 84 9.06 13.94 -3.42
CA GLY A 84 9.42 13.43 -4.74
C GLY A 84 10.46 12.31 -4.74
N HIS A 85 11.02 11.91 -3.59
CA HIS A 85 11.98 10.81 -3.55
C HIS A 85 11.27 9.46 -3.44
N VAL A 86 11.83 8.45 -4.11
CA VAL A 86 11.44 7.05 -3.91
C VAL A 86 12.38 6.42 -2.89
N LYS A 87 11.83 5.79 -1.84
CA LYS A 87 12.61 5.01 -0.87
C LYS A 87 11.93 3.69 -0.55
N PHE A 88 12.73 2.69 -0.23
CA PHE A 88 12.25 1.40 0.25
C PHE A 88 11.81 1.52 1.71
N SER A 89 10.53 1.31 1.99
CA SER A 89 9.96 1.37 3.34
C SER A 89 9.80 -0.03 3.93
N THR A 90 10.36 -0.21 5.13
CA THR A 90 10.23 -1.43 5.94
C THR A 90 9.43 -1.15 7.22
N THR A 91 8.49 -0.20 7.17
CA THR A 91 7.72 0.23 8.34
C THR A 91 6.90 -0.92 8.90
N LYS A 92 7.38 -1.57 9.97
CA LYS A 92 6.86 -2.86 10.47
C LYS A 92 5.34 -2.88 10.67
N ALA A 93 4.74 -1.79 11.14
CA ALA A 93 3.30 -1.70 11.36
C ALA A 93 2.48 -1.88 10.06
N ALA A 94 3.01 -1.46 8.91
CA ALA A 94 2.36 -1.62 7.61
C ALA A 94 2.37 -3.08 7.11
N PHE A 95 3.17 -3.96 7.73
CA PHE A 95 3.32 -5.37 7.37
C PHE A 95 2.77 -6.31 8.46
N ASP A 96 1.75 -5.89 9.22
CA ASP A 96 0.98 -6.81 10.07
C ASP A 96 0.10 -7.72 9.20
N PRO A 97 0.26 -9.06 9.23
CA PRO A 97 -0.56 -9.98 8.42
C PRO A 97 -2.07 -9.78 8.55
N LYS A 98 -2.57 -9.22 9.65
CA LYS A 98 -4.00 -8.89 9.83
C LYS A 98 -4.48 -7.78 8.88
N LEU A 99 -3.59 -6.86 8.49
CA LEU A 99 -3.87 -5.85 7.48
C LEU A 99 -3.87 -6.44 6.06
N TRP A 100 -3.26 -7.61 5.88
CA TRP A 100 -3.08 -8.26 4.58
C TRP A 100 -4.02 -9.44 4.33
N GLY A 101 -4.96 -9.73 5.26
CA GLY A 101 -5.86 -10.87 5.16
C GLY A 101 -5.15 -12.23 5.34
N GLY A 102 -3.97 -12.24 5.98
CA GLY A 102 -3.09 -13.40 6.12
C GLY A 102 -1.81 -13.29 5.31
N THR A 103 -1.12 -14.42 5.11
CA THR A 103 0.18 -14.48 4.40
C THR A 103 0.11 -15.18 3.03
N GLY A 104 -1.09 -15.46 2.54
CA GLY A 104 -1.31 -16.18 1.29
C GLY A 104 -1.25 -15.27 0.05
N PRO A 105 -1.11 -15.87 -1.16
CA PRO A 105 -1.17 -15.15 -2.43
C PRO A 105 -2.61 -14.98 -2.98
N ASN A 106 -3.58 -15.70 -2.42
CA ASN A 106 -4.96 -15.71 -2.91
C ASN A 106 -5.74 -14.54 -2.29
N PRO A 107 -6.44 -13.73 -3.09
CA PRO A 107 -7.25 -12.62 -2.59
C PRO A 107 -8.45 -13.13 -1.78
N THR A 108 -8.83 -12.32 -0.78
CA THR A 108 -10.04 -12.50 0.04
C THR A 108 -10.66 -11.13 0.31
N SER A 109 -11.87 -11.07 0.85
CA SER A 109 -12.49 -9.80 1.28
C SER A 109 -11.68 -9.02 2.33
N GLU A 110 -10.72 -9.67 3.00
CA GLU A 110 -9.83 -9.04 3.98
C GLU A 110 -8.49 -8.60 3.37
N THR A 111 -8.19 -8.98 2.13
CA THR A 111 -6.95 -8.56 1.46
C THR A 111 -7.07 -7.10 1.02
N PRO A 112 -5.99 -6.31 1.13
CA PRO A 112 -6.04 -4.87 0.86
C PRO A 112 -6.36 -4.55 -0.59
N GLY A 113 -6.14 -5.49 -1.52
CA GLY A 113 -6.57 -5.38 -2.90
C GLY A 113 -8.07 -5.12 -3.10
N ASP A 114 -8.89 -5.76 -2.26
CA ASP A 114 -10.36 -5.70 -2.33
C ASP A 114 -10.96 -5.06 -1.06
N ASN A 115 -10.13 -4.46 -0.19
CA ASN A 115 -10.53 -3.86 1.07
C ASN A 115 -9.88 -2.48 1.28
N GLU A 116 -10.63 -1.43 0.94
CA GLU A 116 -10.19 -0.04 1.02
C GLU A 116 -9.66 0.33 2.40
N THR A 117 -10.31 -0.12 3.48
CA THR A 117 -9.90 0.23 4.84
C THR A 117 -8.54 -0.37 5.18
N LYS A 118 -8.28 -1.62 4.78
CA LYS A 118 -6.99 -2.29 4.99
C LYS A 118 -5.90 -1.60 4.18
N TRP A 119 -6.14 -1.37 2.89
CA TRP A 119 -5.22 -0.66 2.00
C TRP A 119 -4.87 0.73 2.52
N ARG A 120 -5.88 1.53 2.86
CA ARG A 120 -5.72 2.90 3.34
C ARG A 120 -4.97 2.95 4.68
N THR A 121 -5.16 1.94 5.53
CA THR A 121 -4.41 1.81 6.78
C THR A 121 -2.94 1.49 6.54
N ILE A 122 -2.63 0.55 5.62
CA ILE A 122 -1.24 0.25 5.24
C ILE A 122 -0.55 1.52 4.74
N VAL A 123 -1.16 2.23 3.77
CA VAL A 123 -0.65 3.48 3.21
C VAL A 123 -0.43 4.55 4.29
N SER A 124 -1.34 4.66 5.25
CA SER A 124 -1.24 5.64 6.35
C SER A 124 -0.15 5.31 7.37
N LEU A 125 0.28 4.05 7.45
CA LEU A 125 1.33 3.59 8.36
C LEU A 125 2.74 3.77 7.79
N LEU A 126 2.91 3.80 6.46
CA LEU A 126 4.22 3.93 5.81
C LEU A 126 4.95 5.21 6.21
N ARG A 127 6.24 5.10 6.56
CA ARG A 127 7.13 6.23 6.81
C ARG A 127 8.45 6.13 5.99
N PRO A 128 9.09 7.28 5.66
CA PRO A 128 10.34 7.34 4.88
C PRO A 128 11.53 6.62 5.51
#